data_AF-A0A832U522-F1
#
_entry.id   AF-A0A832U522-F1
#
_cell.length_a   1.000
_cell.length_b   1.000
_cell.length_c   1.000
_cell.angle_alpha   90.00
_cell.angle_beta   90.00
_cell.angle_gamma   90.00
#
_symmetry.space_group_name_H-M   'P 1'
#
loop_
_entity.id
_entity.type
_entity.pdbx_description
1 polymer ?
#
loop_
_entity_poly.entity_id
_entity_poly.type
_entity_poly.pdbx_seq_one_letter_code
_entity_poly.pdbx_strand_id
1 'polypeptide(L)'
;MQAMSLSFLTPGKDAVVTEIRAGHGMLHHLAAMGIFPGSRLSVVCADRGSLIVAVSGTRYALSKGMAMKILVGGPALADPGTPDRRPCAFSGCCHAGHGHVPGQKGCGTPGREEMP
;
A
#
# COMPACT_ATOMS: atom_id res chain seq x y z
N MET A 1 -2.07 -7.98 23.91
CA MET A 1 -2.02 -7.88 22.44
C MET A 1 -2.26 -6.43 22.02
N GLN A 2 -1.33 -5.78 21.32
CA GLN A 2 -1.60 -4.50 20.65
C GLN A 2 -1.86 -4.78 19.17
N ALA A 3 -3.10 -4.57 18.75
CA ALA A 3 -3.51 -4.64 17.35
C ALA A 3 -3.85 -3.23 16.89
N MET A 4 -3.14 -2.74 15.87
CA MET A 4 -3.38 -1.44 15.25
C MET A 4 -3.96 -1.65 13.85
N SER A 5 -4.73 -0.70 13.33
CA SER A 5 -5.19 -0.81 11.95
C SER A 5 -4.05 -0.51 10.98
N LEU A 6 -4.05 -1.18 9.84
CA LEU A 6 -3.04 -1.00 8.79
C LEU A 6 -2.91 0.47 8.34
N SER A 7 -4.00 1.27 8.41
CA SER A 7 -4.00 2.70 8.09
C SER A 7 -3.13 3.59 8.99
N PHE A 8 -2.76 3.14 10.19
CA PHE A 8 -1.90 3.90 11.12
C PHE A 8 -0.41 3.52 11.00
N LEU A 9 -0.07 2.52 10.18
CA LEU A 9 1.32 2.15 9.96
C LEU A 9 2.04 3.17 9.10
N THR A 10 3.28 3.46 9.49
CA THR A 10 4.21 4.24 8.68
C THR A 10 4.62 3.42 7.45
N PRO A 11 4.62 4.00 6.24
CA PRO A 11 5.21 3.36 5.08
C PRO A 11 6.69 3.05 5.34
N GLY A 12 7.16 1.91 4.83
CA GLY A 12 8.48 1.34 5.07
C GLY A 12 8.55 0.41 6.28
N LYS A 13 7.44 0.15 6.99
CA LYS A 13 7.40 -0.83 8.09
C LYS A 13 6.71 -2.13 7.69
N ASP A 14 7.31 -3.23 8.11
CA ASP A 14 6.72 -4.56 8.12
C ASP A 14 5.68 -4.67 9.23
N ALA A 15 4.69 -5.53 9.00
CA ALA A 15 3.64 -5.83 9.96
C ALA A 15 3.08 -7.23 9.71
N VAL A 16 2.51 -7.84 10.75
CA VAL A 16 1.87 -9.15 10.66
C VAL A 16 0.37 -8.96 10.82
N VAL A 17 -0.42 -9.51 9.91
CA VAL A 17 -1.88 -9.51 10.06
C VAL A 17 -2.23 -10.37 11.26
N THR A 18 -2.84 -9.77 12.27
CA THR A 18 -3.34 -10.49 13.45
C THR A 18 -4.79 -10.93 13.24
N GLU A 19 -5.61 -10.04 12.68
CA GLU A 19 -7.03 -10.28 12.49
C GLU A 19 -7.58 -9.44 11.33
N ILE A 20 -8.64 -9.90 10.68
CA ILE A 20 -9.32 -9.16 9.62
C ILE A 20 -10.80 -9.03 9.99
N ARG A 21 -11.23 -7.81 10.31
CA ARG A 21 -12.64 -7.49 10.60
C ARG A 21 -13.43 -7.26 9.33
N ALA A 22 -13.64 -8.31 8.54
CA ALA A 22 -14.39 -8.25 7.31
C ALA A 22 -15.32 -9.46 7.14
N GLY A 23 -16.40 -9.29 6.36
CA GLY A 23 -17.30 -10.41 6.01
C GLY A 23 -16.62 -11.44 5.10
N HIS A 24 -17.25 -12.62 4.96
CA HIS A 24 -16.70 -13.76 4.21
C HIS A 24 -16.23 -13.42 2.80
N GLY A 25 -17.01 -12.64 2.02
CA GLY A 25 -16.64 -12.28 0.65
C GLY A 25 -15.35 -11.45 0.56
N MET A 26 -15.16 -10.52 1.51
CA MET A 26 -13.96 -9.70 1.56
C MET A 26 -12.74 -10.50 2.04
N LEU A 27 -12.96 -11.37 3.03
CA LEU A 27 -11.90 -12.23 3.57
C LEU A 27 -11.40 -13.20 2.49
N HIS A 28 -12.31 -13.78 1.69
CA HIS A 28 -11.94 -14.63 0.56
C HIS A 28 -11.20 -13.85 -0.54
N HIS A 29 -11.61 -12.61 -0.82
CA HIS A 29 -10.90 -11.74 -1.76
C HIS A 29 -9.49 -11.38 -1.28
N LEU A 30 -9.33 -11.04 0.00
CA LEU A 30 -8.03 -10.79 0.63
C LEU A 30 -7.16 -12.05 0.62
N ALA A 31 -7.72 -13.21 0.95
CA ALA A 31 -7.02 -14.49 0.93
C ALA A 31 -6.52 -14.85 -0.47
N ALA A 32 -7.32 -14.60 -1.52
CA ALA A 32 -6.90 -14.80 -2.91
C ALA A 32 -5.70 -13.91 -3.32
N MET A 33 -5.51 -12.77 -2.65
CA MET A 33 -4.33 -11.90 -2.83
C MET A 33 -3.15 -12.28 -1.92
N GLY A 34 -3.29 -13.31 -1.06
CA GLY A 34 -2.28 -13.71 -0.08
C GLY A 34 -2.34 -12.95 1.25
N ILE A 35 -3.41 -12.18 1.48
CA ILE A 35 -3.64 -11.43 2.72
C ILE A 35 -4.60 -12.23 3.61
N PHE A 36 -4.05 -12.91 4.61
CA PHE A 36 -4.79 -13.72 5.58
C PHE A 36 -4.21 -13.49 6.99
N PRO A 37 -4.97 -13.77 8.06
CA PRO A 37 -4.44 -13.68 9.43
C PRO A 37 -3.22 -14.59 9.61
N GLY A 38 -2.10 -14.02 10.07
CA GLY A 38 -0.79 -14.65 10.16
C GLY A 38 0.15 -14.31 9.00
N SER A 39 -0.36 -13.69 7.92
CA SER A 39 0.47 -13.27 6.78
C SER A 39 1.30 -12.04 7.13
N ARG A 40 2.53 -11.99 6.61
CA ARG A 40 3.44 -10.85 6.74
C ARG A 40 3.30 -9.93 5.53
N LEU A 41 3.23 -8.65 5.78
CA LEU A 41 3.14 -7.62 4.75
C LEU A 41 3.96 -6.40 5.15
N SER A 42 4.42 -5.65 4.15
CA SER A 42 5.11 -4.39 4.37
C SER A 42 4.34 -3.24 3.73
N VAL A 43 4.24 -2.13 4.43
CA VAL A 43 3.62 -0.94 3.83
C VAL A 43 4.67 -0.28 2.95
N VAL A 44 4.40 -0.16 1.65
CA VAL A 44 5.33 0.49 0.71
C VAL A 44 5.05 1.98 0.67
N CYS A 45 3.77 2.36 0.57
CA CYS A 45 3.35 3.75 0.47
C CYS A 45 1.97 3.93 1.06
N ALA A 46 1.71 5.09 1.67
CA ALA A 46 0.39 5.49 2.11
C ALA A 46 0.04 6.81 1.42
N ASP A 47 -1.04 6.80 0.64
CA ASP A 47 -1.61 7.97 -0.03
C ASP A 47 -2.93 8.39 0.65
N ARG A 48 -3.42 9.61 0.39
CA ARG A 48 -4.59 10.23 1.04
C ARG A 48 -5.89 9.40 0.97
N GLY A 49 -5.98 8.39 0.11
CA GLY A 49 -7.12 7.46 0.05
C GLY A 49 -6.78 5.97 0.00
N SER A 50 -5.53 5.60 -0.25
CA SER A 50 -5.13 4.21 -0.50
C SER A 50 -3.77 3.89 0.11
N LEU A 51 -3.58 2.65 0.54
CA LEU A 51 -2.33 2.11 1.05
C LEU A 51 -1.79 1.07 0.08
N ILE A 52 -0.55 1.21 -0.31
CA ILE A 52 0.17 0.21 -1.10
C ILE A 52 0.91 -0.70 -0.11
N VAL A 53 0.53 -1.97 -0.09
CA VAL A 53 1.19 -3.01 0.72
C VAL A 53 1.90 -4.00 -0.18
N ALA A 54 3.06 -4.49 0.24
CA ALA A 54 3.75 -5.60 -0.41
C ALA A 54 3.52 -6.88 0.39
N VAL A 55 3.06 -7.92 -0.30
CA VAL A 55 2.75 -9.24 0.24
C VAL A 55 3.44 -10.26 -0.67
N SER A 56 4.34 -11.07 -0.11
CA SER A 56 5.11 -12.07 -0.87
C SER A 56 5.79 -11.53 -2.13
N GLY A 57 6.25 -10.27 -2.11
CA GLY A 57 6.90 -9.60 -3.24
C GLY A 57 5.95 -8.95 -4.26
N THR A 58 4.64 -9.09 -4.11
CA THR A 58 3.63 -8.43 -4.95
C THR A 58 3.03 -7.23 -4.25
N ARG A 59 2.84 -6.11 -4.95
CA ARG A 59 2.30 -4.85 -4.41
C ARG A 59 0.80 -4.77 -4.68
N TYR A 60 0.02 -4.57 -3.63
CA TYR A 60 -1.43 -4.43 -3.67
C TYR A 60 -1.86 -3.06 -3.16
N ALA A 61 -2.74 -2.39 -3.91
CA ALA A 61 -3.37 -1.15 -3.46
C ALA A 61 -4.64 -1.47 -2.68
N LEU A 62 -4.63 -1.18 -1.39
CA LEU A 62 -5.76 -1.32 -0.48
C LEU A 62 -6.40 0.05 -0.27
N SER A 63 -7.72 0.13 -0.36
CA SER A 63 -8.43 1.35 0.02
C SER A 63 -8.39 1.55 1.54
N LYS A 64 -8.53 2.80 2.00
CA LYS A 64 -8.62 3.13 3.43
C LYS A 64 -9.67 2.28 4.18
N GLY A 65 -10.80 1.98 3.53
CA GLY A 65 -11.85 1.14 4.10
C GLY A 65 -11.44 -0.31 4.35
N MET A 66 -10.55 -0.86 3.51
CA MET A 66 -9.97 -2.19 3.75
C MET A 66 -8.87 -2.14 4.80
N ALA A 67 -7.98 -1.15 4.71
CA ALA A 67 -6.88 -0.99 5.66
C ALA A 67 -7.36 -0.76 7.11
N MET A 68 -8.50 -0.08 7.31
CA MET A 68 -9.12 0.10 8.64
C MET A 68 -9.63 -1.21 9.25
N LYS A 69 -10.00 -2.20 8.42
CA LYS A 69 -10.55 -3.49 8.86
C LYS A 69 -9.45 -4.51 9.15
N ILE A 70 -8.27 -4.31 8.59
CA ILE A 70 -7.13 -5.20 8.76
C ILE A 70 -6.37 -4.77 10.01
N LEU A 71 -6.38 -5.63 11.02
CA LEU A 71 -5.64 -5.47 12.24
C LEU A 71 -4.28 -6.12 12.07
N VAL A 72 -3.25 -5.37 12.44
CA VAL A 72 -1.86 -5.80 12.35
C VAL A 72 -1.18 -5.66 13.70
N GLY A 73 -0.36 -6.65 14.03
CA GLY A 73 0.60 -6.60 15.11
C GLY A 73 1.92 -6.06 14.58
N GLY A 74 2.49 -5.07 15.25
CA GLY A 74 3.84 -4.59 14.93
C GLY A 74 4.85 -5.72 15.03
N PRO A 75 5.91 -5.70 14.20
CA PRO A 75 6.95 -6.70 14.28
C PRO A 75 7.73 -6.45 15.57
N ALA A 76 7.68 -7.41 16.48
CA ALA A 76 8.67 -7.49 17.55
C ALA A 76 10.02 -7.85 16.91
N LEU A 77 10.85 -6.83 16.63
CA LEU A 77 12.33 -6.95 16.48
C LEU A 77 12.92 -7.78 15.31
N ALA A 78 12.32 -7.83 14.11
CA ALA A 78 12.94 -8.54 12.98
C ALA A 78 13.47 -7.58 11.89
N ASP A 79 14.79 -7.40 11.93
CA ASP A 79 15.74 -7.14 10.84
C ASP A 79 15.48 -6.01 9.82
N PRO A 80 16.30 -4.94 9.80
CA PRO A 80 16.38 -3.98 8.69
C PRO A 80 17.17 -4.61 7.51
N GLY A 81 16.68 -5.75 7.00
CA GLY A 81 17.22 -6.43 5.83
C GLY A 81 16.75 -5.78 4.53
N THR A 82 17.15 -4.53 4.33
CA THR A 82 17.20 -3.79 3.05
C THR A 82 15.90 -3.79 2.22
N PRO A 83 15.13 -2.69 2.17
CA PRO A 83 14.12 -2.50 1.15
C PRO A 83 14.81 -2.32 -0.21
N ASP A 84 15.22 -3.42 -0.83
CA ASP A 84 15.77 -3.41 -2.17
C ASP A 84 14.65 -2.96 -3.13
N ARG A 85 14.82 -1.72 -3.56
CA ARG A 85 14.58 -1.24 -4.93
C ARG A 85 13.15 -1.33 -5.43
N ARG A 86 12.41 -0.27 -5.10
CA ARG A 86 11.99 0.78 -6.04
C ARG A 86 11.13 1.73 -5.21
N PRO A 87 11.75 2.72 -4.52
CA PRO A 87 10.97 3.81 -3.96
C PRO A 87 10.29 4.46 -5.16
N CYS A 88 8.97 4.55 -5.10
CA CYS A 88 8.10 5.31 -5.97
C CYS A 88 8.81 5.85 -7.24
N ALA A 89 8.88 5.06 -8.32
CA ALA A 89 9.19 5.55 -9.67
C ALA A 89 8.02 6.41 -10.24
N PHE A 90 7.37 7.14 -9.33
CA PHE A 90 6.38 8.17 -9.54
C PHE A 90 6.71 9.30 -8.56
N SER A 91 8.00 9.68 -8.52
CA SER A 91 8.52 10.84 -7.77
C SER A 91 8.09 12.14 -8.44
N GLY A 92 6.78 12.34 -8.58
CA GLY A 92 6.24 13.47 -9.31
C GLY A 92 4.82 13.88 -8.95
N CYS A 93 4.26 13.52 -7.78
CA CYS A 93 2.87 13.92 -7.46
C CYS A 93 2.51 14.15 -5.98
N CYS A 94 3.42 14.04 -4.98
CA CYS A 94 2.99 14.17 -3.58
C CYS A 94 3.10 15.60 -2.99
N HIS A 95 3.44 16.63 -3.78
CA HIS A 95 3.59 18.00 -3.27
C HIS A 95 2.61 19.07 -3.81
N ALA A 96 1.50 18.70 -4.46
CA ALA A 96 0.46 19.68 -4.81
C ALA A 96 -0.91 19.06 -4.52
N GLY A 97 -1.81 19.59 -3.67
CA GLY A 97 -2.02 20.98 -3.29
C GLY A 97 -3.34 21.44 -3.92
N HIS A 98 -4.33 21.77 -3.10
CA HIS A 98 -5.43 22.69 -3.46
C HIS A 98 -5.48 23.65 -2.26
N GLY A 99 -4.74 24.78 -2.21
CA GLY A 99 -4.64 25.96 -3.08
C GLY A 99 -4.75 25.85 -4.60
N HIS A 100 -5.68 26.64 -5.14
CA HIS A 100 -5.94 26.95 -6.54
C HIS A 100 -4.69 27.25 -7.39
N VAL A 101 -4.60 26.71 -8.61
CA VAL A 101 -3.65 27.14 -9.66
C VAL A 101 -4.30 27.08 -11.05
N PRO A 102 -4.40 28.20 -11.79
CA PRO A 102 -4.63 28.19 -13.23
C PRO A 102 -3.28 28.16 -13.98
N GLY A 103 -3.19 27.32 -15.01
CA GLY A 103 -2.04 27.27 -15.92
C GLY A 103 -1.11 26.07 -15.68
N GLN A 104 -1.51 24.89 -16.15
CA GLN A 104 -0.57 23.77 -16.31
C GLN A 104 -0.59 23.29 -17.75
N LYS A 105 0.55 23.48 -18.42
CA LYS A 105 0.86 22.87 -19.71
C LYS A 105 1.18 21.39 -19.47
N GLY A 106 0.40 20.52 -20.09
CA GLY A 106 0.52 19.07 -19.98
C GLY A 106 1.89 18.57 -20.41
N CYS A 107 2.42 17.60 -19.66
CA CYS A 107 3.62 16.87 -20.02
C CYS A 107 3.27 15.81 -21.07
N GLY A 108 4.01 15.82 -22.18
CA GLY A 108 3.77 14.98 -23.35
C GLY A 108 4.01 13.49 -23.11
N THR A 109 3.21 12.69 -23.78
CA THR A 109 3.43 11.27 -24.00
C THR A 109 4.54 11.08 -25.05
N PRO A 110 5.64 10.35 -24.80
CA PRO A 110 6.41 9.78 -25.89
C PRO A 110 5.64 8.56 -26.45
N GLY A 111 5.59 8.48 -27.78
CA GLY A 111 4.72 7.59 -28.54
C GLY A 111 4.85 6.11 -28.21
N ARG A 112 3.72 5.43 -28.25
CA ARG A 112 3.68 4.03 -28.65
C ARG A 112 3.43 4.02 -30.15
N GLU A 113 4.52 3.74 -30.86
CA GLU A 113 4.61 3.44 -32.27
C GLU A 113 3.64 2.31 -32.63
N GLU A 114 2.85 2.57 -33.66
CA GLU A 114 1.91 1.63 -34.27
C GLU A 114 2.68 0.75 -35.25
N MET A 115 2.42 -0.56 -35.25
CA MET A 115 3.01 -1.46 -36.26
C MET A 115 2.25 -2.79 -36.31
N PRO A 116 2.18 -3.44 -37.48
CA PRO A 116 1.46 -3.06 -38.70
C PRO A 116 0.23 -3.94 -38.94
#